data_AF-A0A3B9UCV1-F1
#
_entry.id   AF-A0A3B9UCV1-F1
#
_cell.length_a   1.000
_cell.length_b   1.000
_cell.length_c   1.000
_cell.angle_alpha   90.00
_cell.angle_beta   90.00
_cell.angle_gamma   90.00
#
_symmetry.space_group_name_H-M   'P 1'
#
loop_
_entity.id
_entity.type
_entity.pdbx_description
1 polymer ?
#
loop_
_entity_poly.entity_id
_entity_poly.type
_entity_poly.pdbx_seq_one_letter_code
_entity_poly.pdbx_strand_id
1 'polypeptide(L)'
;VDALDGRLKGKVNLESKPDFSDFNWYGSGFWANANLELPSIGLGLKSSTPWTLTKSGVVLGPARWADHRGVGSAEIRAKVAFEGPELVDLTFKTERMLMLDLPPNSDFFGYVVGSGQGRLRGTANALRLDIQAKSADSSVFVLPLDAPVSLDEVEFLHFKSRSAPDAPRVRRRPTDDFRFDLHLDLEVTPDVLARLILDETVGDVIEARGSGPLQLDVPWV
;
A
#
# COMPACT_ATOMS: atom_id res chain seq x y z
N VAL A 1 -8.08 -7.85 5.19
CA VAL A 1 -7.64 -7.59 6.59
C VAL A 1 -6.13 -7.61 6.53
N ASP A 2 -5.50 -6.44 6.56
CA ASP A 2 -4.04 -6.36 6.54
C ASP A 2 -3.52 -6.95 7.86
N ALA A 3 -2.64 -7.95 7.77
CA ALA A 3 -2.09 -8.63 8.93
C ALA A 3 -0.75 -7.97 9.31
N LEU A 4 -0.77 -7.27 10.44
CA LEU A 4 0.42 -6.72 11.07
C LEU A 4 0.68 -7.48 12.37
N ASP A 5 1.84 -8.14 12.48
CA ASP A 5 2.18 -8.92 13.68
C ASP A 5 3.66 -8.82 14.08
N GLY A 6 3.96 -9.31 15.28
CA GLY A 6 5.30 -9.41 15.84
C GLY A 6 5.31 -9.10 17.34
N ARG A 7 6.49 -8.79 17.89
CA ARG A 7 6.66 -8.51 19.33
C ARG A 7 7.25 -7.14 19.56
N LEU A 8 6.48 -6.23 20.14
CA LEU A 8 6.97 -4.93 20.57
C LEU A 8 7.65 -5.05 21.93
N LYS A 9 8.91 -4.59 22.01
CA LYS A 9 9.72 -4.56 23.23
C LYS A 9 10.29 -3.16 23.40
N GLY A 10 10.46 -2.71 24.63
CA GLY A 10 11.14 -1.44 24.91
C GLY A 10 10.82 -0.88 26.28
N LYS A 11 11.18 0.38 26.49
CA LYS A 11 10.89 1.13 27.70
C LYS A 11 10.17 2.42 27.33
N VAL A 12 9.17 2.76 28.13
CA VAL A 12 8.42 4.02 28.05
C VAL A 12 8.55 4.68 29.42
N ASN A 13 8.95 5.94 29.43
CA ASN A 13 8.94 6.80 30.60
C ASN A 13 7.80 7.79 30.47
N LEU A 14 7.13 8.04 31.59
CA LEU A 14 6.10 9.06 31.74
C LEU A 14 6.52 9.96 32.89
N GLU A 15 6.57 11.25 32.62
CA GLU A 15 6.91 12.28 33.58
C GLU A 15 5.80 13.32 33.59
N SER A 16 5.51 13.87 34.76
CA SER A 16 4.60 14.99 34.87
C SER A 16 5.09 15.99 35.91
N LYS A 17 4.62 17.23 35.81
CA LYS A 17 4.65 18.13 36.96
C LYS A 17 3.81 17.54 38.12
N PRO A 18 4.08 17.92 39.39
CA PRO A 18 3.32 17.43 40.55
C PRO A 18 1.83 17.78 40.49
N ASP A 19 1.46 18.82 39.77
CA ASP A 19 0.08 19.26 39.55
C ASP A 19 -0.59 18.59 38.35
N PHE A 20 0.12 17.66 37.67
CA PHE A 20 -0.34 16.96 36.47
C PHE A 20 -0.73 17.88 35.30
N SER A 21 -0.27 19.14 35.29
CA SER A 21 -0.60 20.10 34.23
C SER A 21 0.17 19.88 32.93
N ASP A 22 1.30 19.20 32.99
CA ASP A 22 2.20 18.95 31.86
C ASP A 22 2.73 17.53 31.93
N PHE A 23 2.28 16.70 31.00
CA PHE A 23 2.75 15.33 30.81
C PHE A 23 3.79 15.29 29.70
N ASN A 24 4.84 14.53 29.94
CA ASN A 24 5.86 14.20 28.96
C ASN A 24 6.00 12.68 28.90
N TRP A 25 6.05 12.15 27.70
CA TRP A 25 6.34 10.74 27.47
C TRP A 25 7.45 10.61 26.44
N TYR A 26 8.30 9.62 26.68
CA TYR A 26 9.34 9.27 25.76
C TYR A 26 9.74 7.83 25.99
N GLY A 27 10.28 7.20 24.96
CA GLY A 27 10.64 5.80 25.06
C GLY A 27 11.30 5.32 23.80
N SER A 28 11.87 4.14 23.90
CA SER A 28 12.44 3.48 22.74
C SER A 28 12.46 1.99 22.93
N GLY A 29 12.58 1.29 21.82
CA GLY A 29 12.64 -0.15 21.80
C GLY A 29 12.74 -0.71 20.40
N PHE A 30 12.33 -1.95 20.27
CA PHE A 30 12.31 -2.70 19.03
C PHE A 30 11.00 -3.43 18.87
N TRP A 31 10.48 -3.40 17.65
CA TRP A 31 9.50 -4.36 17.19
C TRP A 31 10.24 -5.51 16.53
N ALA A 32 10.35 -6.61 17.26
CA ALA A 32 11.07 -7.81 16.84
C ALA A 32 10.14 -8.74 16.07
N ASN A 33 10.68 -9.38 15.02
CA ASN A 33 9.95 -10.27 14.12
C ASN A 33 8.66 -9.62 13.59
N ALA A 34 8.77 -8.37 13.15
CA ALA A 34 7.69 -7.64 12.53
C ALA A 34 7.37 -8.28 11.18
N ASN A 35 6.11 -8.64 10.96
CA ASN A 35 5.59 -9.03 9.66
C ASN A 35 4.51 -8.04 9.23
N LEU A 36 4.57 -7.63 7.97
CA LEU A 36 3.56 -6.80 7.32
C LEU A 36 3.11 -7.51 6.05
N GLU A 37 1.83 -7.82 5.96
CA GLU A 37 1.22 -8.37 4.76
C GLU A 37 0.37 -7.32 4.06
N LEU A 38 0.54 -7.20 2.74
CA LEU A 38 -0.25 -6.37 1.84
C LEU A 38 -0.95 -7.30 0.82
N PRO A 39 -2.11 -7.87 1.19
CA PRO A 39 -2.75 -8.91 0.39
C PRO A 39 -3.18 -8.45 -1.01
N SER A 40 -3.54 -7.16 -1.16
CA SER A 40 -3.96 -6.57 -2.44
C SER A 40 -2.89 -6.63 -3.53
N ILE A 41 -1.62 -6.73 -3.15
CA ILE A 41 -0.48 -6.88 -4.06
C ILE A 41 0.34 -8.14 -3.76
N GLY A 42 -0.16 -9.00 -2.86
CA GLY A 42 0.51 -10.23 -2.42
C GLY A 42 1.88 -10.02 -1.77
N LEU A 43 2.17 -8.83 -1.25
CA LEU A 43 3.48 -8.51 -0.69
C LEU A 43 3.53 -8.77 0.81
N GLY A 44 4.28 -9.80 1.23
CA GLY A 44 4.72 -9.96 2.61
C GLY A 44 6.11 -9.36 2.85
N LEU A 45 6.28 -8.64 3.96
CA LEU A 45 7.52 -8.00 4.41
C LEU A 45 7.89 -8.45 5.83
N LYS A 46 9.19 -8.60 6.09
CA LYS A 46 9.71 -9.00 7.40
C LYS A 46 10.86 -8.13 7.86
N SER A 47 10.86 -7.72 9.13
CA SER A 47 11.95 -6.95 9.72
C SER A 47 12.05 -7.11 11.24
N SER A 48 13.11 -6.55 11.82
CA SER A 48 13.12 -6.10 13.21
C SER A 48 13.47 -4.62 13.20
N THR A 49 12.53 -3.78 13.61
CA THR A 49 12.63 -2.32 13.43
C THR A 49 12.68 -1.61 14.79
N PRO A 50 13.57 -0.63 14.99
CA PRO A 50 13.54 0.19 16.18
C PRO A 50 12.30 1.08 16.18
N TRP A 51 11.81 1.40 17.37
CA TRP A 51 10.79 2.42 17.56
C TRP A 51 11.25 3.43 18.60
N THR A 52 10.83 4.68 18.44
CA THR A 52 11.05 5.76 19.39
C THR A 52 9.73 6.49 19.61
N LEU A 53 9.33 6.62 20.87
CA LEU A 53 8.22 7.47 21.30
C LEU A 53 8.79 8.81 21.75
N THR A 54 8.19 9.90 21.29
CA THR A 54 8.47 11.27 21.73
C THR A 54 7.17 11.94 22.15
N LYS A 55 7.27 13.16 22.72
CA LYS A 55 6.09 13.96 23.05
C LYS A 55 5.16 14.19 21.84
N SER A 56 5.71 14.24 20.63
CA SER A 56 4.99 14.60 19.41
C SER A 56 4.57 13.42 18.53
N GLY A 57 4.98 12.19 18.85
CA GLY A 57 4.60 11.03 18.05
C GLY A 57 5.47 9.80 18.26
N VAL A 58 5.27 8.82 17.38
CA VAL A 58 6.06 7.59 17.28
C VAL A 58 6.83 7.59 15.97
N VAL A 59 8.09 7.19 16.01
CA VAL A 59 8.93 6.94 14.84
C VAL A 59 9.30 5.46 14.82
N LEU A 60 9.09 4.80 13.69
CA LEU A 60 9.55 3.45 13.39
C LEU A 60 10.66 3.53 12.35
N GLY A 61 11.74 2.78 12.57
CA GLY A 61 12.89 2.75 11.66
C GLY A 61 13.78 4.01 11.74
N PRO A 62 14.69 4.19 10.77
CA PRO A 62 14.82 3.40 9.55
C PRO A 62 15.17 1.93 9.85
N ALA A 63 14.61 1.02 9.08
CA ALA A 63 14.95 -0.40 9.15
C ALA A 63 14.85 -1.04 7.76
N ARG A 64 15.65 -2.08 7.53
CA ARG A 64 15.60 -2.89 6.32
C ARG A 64 14.53 -3.97 6.47
N TRP A 65 13.60 -4.03 5.54
CA TRP A 65 12.51 -5.00 5.45
C TRP A 65 12.75 -5.89 4.24
N ALA A 66 12.89 -7.20 4.46
CA ALA A 66 13.05 -8.16 3.38
C ALA A 66 11.68 -8.57 2.85
N ASP A 67 11.54 -8.75 1.53
CA ASP A 67 10.34 -9.38 0.98
C ASP A 67 10.29 -10.87 1.33
N HIS A 68 9.08 -11.43 1.34
CA HIS A 68 8.82 -12.81 1.76
C HIS A 68 9.43 -13.87 0.83
N ARG A 69 9.82 -13.52 -0.41
CA ARG A 69 10.55 -14.41 -1.33
C ARG A 69 12.07 -14.28 -1.19
N GLY A 70 12.57 -13.32 -0.42
CA GLY A 70 14.00 -13.06 -0.24
C GLY A 70 14.69 -12.49 -1.49
N VAL A 71 13.94 -11.85 -2.39
CA VAL A 71 14.48 -11.30 -3.65
C VAL A 71 15.30 -10.04 -3.36
N GLY A 72 14.80 -9.17 -2.49
CA GLY A 72 15.44 -7.94 -2.07
C GLY A 72 14.77 -7.37 -0.83
N SER A 73 14.77 -6.04 -0.73
CA SER A 73 14.36 -5.37 0.49
C SER A 73 14.04 -3.89 0.29
N ALA A 74 13.36 -3.31 1.28
CA ALA A 74 13.16 -1.88 1.41
C ALA A 74 13.80 -1.34 2.69
N GLU A 75 14.47 -0.20 2.63
CA GLU A 75 14.65 0.64 3.81
C GLU A 75 13.37 1.44 4.03
N ILE A 76 12.73 1.28 5.19
CA ILE A 76 11.47 1.94 5.54
C ILE A 76 11.66 2.74 6.82
N ARG A 77 11.16 3.98 6.81
CA ARG A 77 11.00 4.82 8.00
C ARG A 77 9.56 5.32 8.04
N ALA A 78 8.92 5.21 9.19
CA ALA A 78 7.57 5.73 9.39
C ALA A 78 7.52 6.64 10.62
N LYS A 79 6.73 7.68 10.55
CA LYS A 79 6.41 8.59 11.64
C LYS A 79 4.90 8.71 11.72
N VAL A 80 4.39 8.55 12.94
CA VAL A 80 3.01 8.84 13.29
C VAL A 80 3.03 9.96 14.31
N ALA A 81 2.66 11.17 13.90
CA ALA A 81 2.51 12.31 14.79
C ALA A 81 1.18 12.25 15.53
N PHE A 82 1.14 12.73 16.77
CA PHE A 82 -0.09 12.80 17.55
C PHE A 82 -0.96 14.01 17.19
N GLU A 83 -0.31 15.09 16.73
CA GLU A 83 -0.96 16.33 16.39
C GLU A 83 -0.26 16.98 15.19
N GLY A 84 -0.96 17.92 14.56
CA GLY A 84 -0.46 18.71 13.44
C GLY A 84 -1.12 18.35 12.10
N PRO A 85 -0.70 19.03 11.02
CA PRO A 85 -1.33 18.90 9.71
C PRO A 85 -0.93 17.62 8.95
N GLU A 86 0.15 16.95 9.36
CA GLU A 86 0.64 15.70 8.78
C GLU A 86 0.83 14.69 9.92
N LEU A 87 -0.15 13.79 10.09
CA LEU A 87 -0.16 12.77 11.13
C LEU A 87 0.62 11.52 10.71
N VAL A 88 0.67 11.22 9.43
CA VAL A 88 1.40 10.06 8.88
C VAL A 88 2.48 10.58 7.93
N ASP A 89 3.69 10.06 8.08
CA ASP A 89 4.79 10.24 7.14
C ASP A 89 5.62 8.95 7.09
N LEU A 90 5.50 8.21 5.99
CA LEU A 90 6.23 6.98 5.74
C LEU A 90 7.03 7.15 4.47
N THR A 91 8.34 6.95 4.55
CA THR A 91 9.24 6.88 3.41
C THR A 91 9.78 5.48 3.24
N PHE A 92 9.95 5.08 1.99
CA PHE A 92 10.59 3.82 1.66
C PHE A 92 11.54 3.99 0.47
N LYS A 93 12.58 3.16 0.46
CA LYS A 93 13.49 2.98 -0.68
C LYS A 93 13.74 1.49 -0.87
N THR A 94 13.39 0.97 -2.04
CA THR A 94 13.52 -0.44 -2.38
C THR A 94 14.79 -0.71 -3.18
N GLU A 95 15.40 -1.86 -2.93
CA GLU A 95 16.57 -2.38 -3.63
C GLU A 95 16.24 -3.77 -4.18
N ARG A 96 15.99 -3.84 -5.49
CA ARG A 96 15.68 -5.06 -6.26
C ARG A 96 14.71 -5.98 -5.52
N MET A 97 13.54 -5.44 -5.21
CA MET A 97 12.57 -6.04 -4.31
C MET A 97 11.32 -6.48 -5.07
N LEU A 98 10.66 -7.52 -4.56
CA LEU A 98 9.32 -7.90 -5.00
C LEU A 98 8.31 -6.78 -4.70
N MET A 99 7.64 -6.25 -5.73
CA MET A 99 6.65 -5.18 -5.64
C MET A 99 5.21 -5.68 -5.86
N LEU A 100 5.05 -6.79 -6.57
CA LEU A 100 3.78 -7.48 -6.79
C LEU A 100 4.05 -8.98 -6.72
N ASP A 101 3.15 -9.73 -6.10
CA ASP A 101 3.17 -11.19 -6.11
C ASP A 101 1.77 -11.81 -5.94
N LEU A 102 0.99 -11.79 -7.01
CA LEU A 102 -0.38 -12.28 -6.99
C LEU A 102 -0.51 -13.66 -7.66
N PRO A 103 -1.25 -14.60 -7.05
CA PRO A 103 -1.56 -15.88 -7.65
C PRO A 103 -2.59 -15.77 -8.81
N PRO A 104 -2.68 -16.79 -9.71
CA PRO A 104 -3.53 -16.76 -10.90
C PRO A 104 -5.04 -16.57 -10.71
N ASN A 105 -5.55 -16.67 -9.49
CA ASN A 105 -6.98 -16.52 -9.16
C ASN A 105 -7.40 -15.06 -8.85
N SER A 106 -6.52 -14.10 -9.12
CA SER A 106 -6.77 -12.67 -9.02
C SER A 106 -7.14 -12.08 -10.39
N ASP A 107 -7.85 -10.94 -10.40
CA ASP A 107 -8.24 -10.23 -11.65
C ASP A 107 -7.04 -9.88 -12.54
N PHE A 108 -5.87 -9.74 -11.93
CA PHE A 108 -4.56 -9.71 -12.57
C PHE A 108 -3.57 -10.43 -11.65
N PHE A 109 -2.52 -11.01 -12.22
CA PHE A 109 -1.59 -11.83 -11.44
C PHE A 109 -0.16 -11.84 -11.98
N GLY A 110 0.71 -12.51 -11.24
CA GLY A 110 2.12 -12.64 -11.56
C GLY A 110 3.00 -11.96 -10.51
N TYR A 111 4.26 -11.73 -10.87
CA TYR A 111 5.26 -11.16 -9.98
C TYR A 111 6.04 -10.04 -10.67
N VAL A 112 6.27 -8.96 -9.93
CA VAL A 112 7.04 -7.81 -10.41
C VAL A 112 8.16 -7.52 -9.44
N VAL A 113 9.38 -7.42 -9.97
CA VAL A 113 10.58 -7.06 -9.21
C VAL A 113 11.07 -5.69 -9.67
N GLY A 114 11.26 -4.78 -8.73
CA GLY A 114 11.64 -3.40 -9.02
C GLY A 114 12.51 -2.77 -7.95
N SER A 115 13.01 -1.58 -8.26
CA SER A 115 13.67 -0.68 -7.32
C SER A 115 13.00 0.68 -7.41
N GLY A 116 12.96 1.43 -6.32
CA GLY A 116 12.27 2.70 -6.30
C GLY A 116 12.28 3.35 -4.93
N GLN A 117 11.57 4.46 -4.84
CA GLN A 117 11.35 5.18 -3.60
C GLN A 117 9.95 5.75 -3.58
N GLY A 118 9.43 6.01 -2.40
CA GLY A 118 8.15 6.67 -2.26
C GLY A 118 7.93 7.25 -0.89
N ARG A 119 6.87 8.05 -0.80
CA ARG A 119 6.43 8.69 0.44
C ARG A 119 4.91 8.66 0.55
N LEU A 120 4.41 8.03 1.60
CA LEU A 120 3.02 8.12 2.04
C LEU A 120 2.93 9.20 3.12
N ARG A 121 2.07 10.18 2.95
CA ARG A 121 1.88 11.24 3.95
C ARG A 121 0.45 11.75 4.01
N GLY A 122 0.08 12.31 5.15
CA GLY A 122 -1.19 13.02 5.29
C GLY A 122 -1.81 12.91 6.68
N THR A 123 -3.14 13.03 6.72
CA THR A 123 -3.95 12.96 7.93
C THR A 123 -4.67 11.61 8.02
N ALA A 124 -5.41 11.38 9.10
CA ALA A 124 -6.25 10.18 9.25
C ALA A 124 -7.31 10.05 8.14
N ASN A 125 -7.76 11.17 7.56
CA ASN A 125 -8.86 11.19 6.59
C ASN A 125 -8.40 11.53 5.16
N ALA A 126 -7.10 11.82 4.96
CA ALA A 126 -6.57 12.20 3.66
C ALA A 126 -5.10 11.80 3.57
N LEU A 127 -4.81 10.79 2.75
CA LEU A 127 -3.46 10.31 2.51
C LEU A 127 -3.08 10.54 1.04
N ARG A 128 -1.80 10.86 0.82
CA ARG A 128 -1.17 10.92 -0.50
C ARG A 128 0.02 9.97 -0.54
N LEU A 129 0.11 9.18 -1.59
CA LEU A 129 1.23 8.29 -1.88
C LEU A 129 1.90 8.72 -3.19
N ASP A 130 3.13 9.21 -3.08
CA ASP A 130 3.98 9.57 -4.22
C ASP A 130 5.05 8.45 -4.39
N ILE A 131 5.15 7.83 -5.58
CA ILE A 131 6.08 6.72 -5.88
C ILE A 131 6.85 6.97 -7.17
N GLN A 132 8.15 6.70 -7.13
CA GLN A 132 9.02 6.62 -8.31
C GLN A 132 9.73 5.27 -8.32
N ALA A 133 9.51 4.47 -9.37
CA ALA A 133 10.00 3.10 -9.44
C ALA A 133 10.49 2.74 -10.84
N LYS A 134 11.29 1.68 -10.89
CA LYS A 134 11.82 1.07 -12.11
C LYS A 134 11.83 -0.44 -11.96
N SER A 135 11.39 -1.18 -12.97
CA SER A 135 11.55 -2.65 -12.95
C SER A 135 13.03 -3.01 -12.98
N ALA A 136 13.42 -4.01 -12.19
CA ALA A 136 14.83 -4.29 -11.88
C ALA A 136 15.26 -5.72 -12.18
N ASP A 137 14.31 -6.59 -12.55
CA ASP A 137 14.58 -8.00 -12.88
C ASP A 137 13.46 -8.56 -13.78
N SER A 138 13.69 -9.78 -14.26
CA SER A 138 12.68 -10.62 -14.90
C SER A 138 11.39 -10.61 -14.08
N SER A 139 10.32 -10.16 -14.72
CA SER A 139 9.01 -10.00 -14.10
C SER A 139 7.95 -10.52 -15.05
N VAL A 140 6.85 -11.04 -14.52
CA VAL A 140 5.71 -11.50 -15.31
C VAL A 140 4.47 -10.84 -14.77
N PHE A 141 3.79 -10.07 -15.62
CA PHE A 141 2.48 -9.51 -15.34
C PHE A 141 1.46 -10.14 -16.28
N VAL A 142 0.38 -10.67 -15.74
CA VAL A 142 -0.66 -11.37 -16.49
C VAL A 142 -2.01 -10.70 -16.26
N LEU A 143 -2.69 -10.39 -17.36
CA LEU A 143 -4.05 -9.87 -17.38
C LEU A 143 -4.96 -10.86 -18.13
N PRO A 144 -5.86 -11.57 -17.44
CA PRO A 144 -6.95 -12.31 -18.07
C PRO A 144 -8.07 -11.36 -18.55
N LEU A 145 -8.54 -11.53 -19.80
CA LEU A 145 -9.71 -10.80 -20.34
C LEU A 145 -11.05 -11.48 -20.03
N ASP A 146 -11.00 -12.75 -19.64
CA ASP A 146 -12.12 -13.55 -19.17
C ASP A 146 -12.33 -13.45 -17.66
N ALA A 147 -11.50 -12.65 -16.96
CA ALA A 147 -11.73 -12.29 -15.58
C ALA A 147 -13.19 -11.84 -15.45
N PRO A 148 -14.00 -12.48 -14.59
CA PRO A 148 -15.36 -12.05 -14.37
C PRO A 148 -15.28 -10.60 -13.89
N VAL A 149 -15.60 -9.65 -14.76
CA VAL A 149 -15.84 -8.27 -14.37
C VAL A 149 -16.90 -8.39 -13.29
N SER A 150 -16.50 -8.21 -12.03
CA SER A 150 -17.46 -8.10 -10.95
C SER A 150 -18.31 -6.88 -11.31
N LEU A 151 -19.52 -7.14 -11.79
CA LEU A 151 -20.50 -6.14 -12.22
C LEU A 151 -21.02 -5.29 -11.05
N ASP A 152 -20.30 -5.29 -9.92
CA ASP A 152 -20.68 -4.60 -8.70
C ASP A 152 -20.19 -3.15 -8.67
N GLU A 153 -19.35 -2.71 -9.62
CA GLU A 153 -18.87 -1.31 -9.68
C GLU A 153 -18.73 -0.77 -11.11
N VAL A 154 -19.82 -0.80 -11.88
CA VAL A 154 -19.99 0.10 -13.05
C VAL A 154 -21.33 0.82 -12.93
N GLU A 155 -21.44 1.75 -11.98
CA GLU A 155 -22.51 2.77 -11.98
C GLU A 155 -22.24 3.86 -13.03
N PHE A 156 -22.07 3.48 -14.30
CA PHE A 156 -22.04 4.43 -15.41
C PHE A 156 -23.16 4.12 -16.40
N LEU A 157 -24.43 4.25 -15.96
CA LEU A 157 -25.59 4.51 -16.83
C LEU A 157 -26.83 4.76 -15.96
N HIS A 158 -27.06 6.03 -15.60
CA HIS A 158 -28.36 6.45 -15.08
C HIS A 158 -29.38 6.54 -16.23
N PHE A 159 -30.11 5.45 -16.47
CA PHE A 159 -31.36 5.54 -17.21
C PHE A 159 -32.41 6.24 -16.33
N LYS A 160 -32.84 7.44 -16.73
CA LYS A 160 -33.98 8.14 -16.09
C LYS A 160 -35.27 7.37 -16.36
N SER A 161 -35.57 6.37 -15.54
CA SER A 161 -36.90 5.77 -15.47
C SER A 161 -37.81 6.67 -14.61
N ARG A 162 -38.99 6.99 -15.14
CA ARG A 162 -40.00 7.81 -14.45
C ARG A 162 -40.72 6.95 -13.41
N SER A 163 -40.70 7.44 -12.17
CA SER A 163 -41.71 7.28 -11.11
C SER A 163 -42.02 5.86 -10.58
N ALA A 164 -41.56 5.58 -9.35
CA ALA A 164 -42.32 4.81 -8.34
C ALA A 164 -41.86 5.22 -6.92
N PRO A 165 -42.74 5.15 -5.89
CA PRO A 165 -42.57 5.86 -4.61
C PRO A 165 -41.58 5.20 -3.63
N ASP A 166 -40.93 6.05 -2.84
CA ASP A 166 -39.85 5.76 -1.89
C ASP A 166 -40.19 4.71 -0.82
N ALA A 167 -39.41 3.62 -0.79
CA ALA A 167 -39.21 2.83 0.42
C ALA A 167 -38.16 3.53 1.30
N PRO A 168 -38.34 3.59 2.64
CA PRO A 168 -37.45 4.33 3.52
C PRO A 168 -36.05 3.70 3.51
N ARG A 169 -35.12 4.37 2.81
CA ARG A 169 -33.68 4.07 2.87
C ARG A 169 -33.23 4.26 4.31
N VAL A 170 -32.82 3.18 4.94
CA VAL A 170 -32.02 3.19 6.16
C VAL A 170 -30.84 4.12 5.89
N ARG A 171 -30.83 5.27 6.56
CA ARG A 171 -29.70 6.21 6.54
C ARG A 171 -28.50 5.48 7.14
N ARG A 172 -27.68 4.85 6.28
CA ARG A 172 -26.26 4.65 6.60
C ARG A 172 -25.74 6.04 6.94
N ARG A 173 -25.23 6.19 8.18
CA ARG A 173 -24.49 7.40 8.57
C ARG A 173 -23.41 7.64 7.52
N PRO A 174 -23.13 8.90 7.11
CA PRO A 174 -21.99 9.17 6.25
C PRO A 174 -20.76 8.59 6.94
N THR A 175 -20.14 7.60 6.33
CA THR A 175 -18.74 7.29 6.61
C THR A 175 -17.97 8.57 6.34
N ASP A 176 -17.15 9.04 7.27
CA ASP A 176 -16.23 10.14 7.00
C ASP A 176 -15.50 9.82 5.67
N ASP A 177 -15.64 10.69 4.67
CA ASP A 177 -15.10 10.49 3.33
C ASP A 177 -13.56 10.46 3.39
N PHE A 178 -13.00 9.26 3.52
CA PHE A 178 -11.56 9.04 3.48
C PHE A 178 -11.04 9.31 2.06
N ARG A 179 -10.06 10.21 1.93
CA ARG A 179 -9.44 10.57 0.66
C ARG A 179 -8.08 9.89 0.50
N PHE A 180 -7.84 9.29 -0.66
CA PHE A 180 -6.55 8.72 -1.03
C PHE A 180 -6.13 9.24 -2.41
N ASP A 181 -4.92 9.80 -2.49
CA ASP A 181 -4.33 10.34 -3.71
C ASP A 181 -3.06 9.55 -4.05
N LEU A 182 -3.03 8.91 -5.22
CA LEU A 182 -1.87 8.11 -5.67
C LEU A 182 -1.23 8.75 -6.90
N HIS A 183 0.06 9.00 -6.80
CA HIS A 183 0.93 9.39 -7.90
C HIS A 183 2.05 8.35 -8.06
N LEU A 184 2.09 7.67 -9.20
CA LEU A 184 3.07 6.63 -9.52
C LEU A 184 3.75 6.92 -10.85
N ASP A 185 5.07 7.14 -10.79
CA ASP A 185 5.96 7.15 -11.94
C ASP A 185 6.72 5.82 -11.98
N LEU A 186 6.51 5.02 -13.03
CA LEU A 186 7.14 3.71 -13.22
C LEU A 186 7.89 3.65 -14.55
N GLU A 187 9.20 3.36 -14.51
CA GLU A 187 9.97 3.01 -15.69
C GLU A 187 9.98 1.49 -15.89
N VAL A 188 9.31 1.02 -16.95
CA VAL A 188 9.31 -0.40 -17.32
C VAL A 188 10.51 -0.70 -18.23
N THR A 189 11.24 -1.77 -17.92
CA THR A 189 12.36 -2.29 -18.70
C THR A 189 11.93 -3.52 -19.53
N PRO A 190 12.67 -3.87 -20.60
CA PRO A 190 12.35 -5.04 -21.44
C PRO A 190 12.37 -6.40 -20.72
N ASP A 191 12.83 -6.44 -19.47
CA ASP A 191 12.85 -7.64 -18.63
C ASP A 191 11.46 -8.01 -18.08
N VAL A 192 10.48 -7.11 -18.23
CA VAL A 192 9.08 -7.37 -17.87
C VAL A 192 8.35 -8.02 -19.04
N LEU A 193 7.81 -9.20 -18.81
CA LEU A 193 6.90 -9.90 -19.72
C LEU A 193 5.45 -9.60 -19.32
N ALA A 194 4.73 -8.90 -20.18
CA ALA A 194 3.29 -8.75 -20.08
C ALA A 194 2.61 -9.88 -20.89
N ARG A 195 1.64 -10.56 -20.29
CA ARG A 195 0.83 -11.60 -20.93
C ARG A 195 -0.63 -11.21 -20.83
N LEU A 196 -1.32 -11.15 -21.95
CA LEU A 196 -2.76 -10.97 -22.04
C LEU A 196 -3.38 -12.31 -22.44
N ILE A 197 -4.20 -12.88 -21.55
CA ILE A 197 -4.89 -14.14 -21.80
C ILE A 197 -6.29 -13.79 -22.32
N LEU A 198 -6.58 -14.18 -23.56
CA LEU A 198 -7.86 -13.88 -24.22
C LEU A 198 -8.90 -14.97 -23.95
N ASP A 199 -8.45 -16.22 -24.03
CA ASP A 199 -9.26 -17.42 -23.78
C ASP A 199 -8.35 -18.53 -23.21
N GLU A 200 -8.54 -18.86 -21.93
CA GLU A 200 -7.79 -19.93 -21.26
C GLU A 200 -8.03 -21.33 -21.86
N THR A 201 -9.20 -21.56 -22.47
CA THR A 201 -9.58 -22.88 -23.02
C THR A 201 -8.95 -23.16 -24.38
N VAL A 202 -8.73 -22.11 -25.18
CA VAL A 202 -8.11 -22.19 -26.50
C VAL A 202 -6.60 -21.96 -26.43
N GLY A 203 -6.11 -21.33 -25.33
CA GLY A 203 -4.69 -21.02 -25.14
C GLY A 203 -4.25 -19.76 -25.89
N ASP A 204 -5.20 -18.87 -26.20
CA ASP A 204 -4.93 -17.63 -26.90
C ASP A 204 -4.26 -16.64 -25.95
N VAL A 205 -2.94 -16.50 -26.09
CA VAL A 205 -2.10 -15.62 -25.28
C VAL A 205 -1.35 -14.64 -26.16
N ILE A 206 -1.46 -13.35 -25.84
CA ILE A 206 -0.60 -12.31 -26.40
C ILE A 206 0.51 -12.03 -25.40
N GLU A 207 1.75 -12.22 -25.84
CA GLU A 207 2.93 -11.92 -25.03
C GLU A 207 3.64 -10.69 -25.58
N ALA A 208 3.98 -9.76 -24.69
CA ALA A 208 4.68 -8.54 -25.03
C ALA A 208 5.82 -8.27 -24.05
N ARG A 209 6.97 -7.87 -24.58
CA ARG A 209 8.05 -7.24 -23.82
C ARG A 209 8.22 -5.83 -24.34
N GLY A 210 8.32 -4.88 -23.44
CA GLY A 210 8.40 -3.47 -23.79
C GLY A 210 9.19 -2.69 -22.76
N SER A 211 9.58 -1.48 -23.14
CA SER A 211 10.16 -0.50 -22.23
C SER A 211 9.47 0.83 -22.40
N GLY A 212 9.28 1.55 -21.31
CA GLY A 212 8.70 2.88 -21.38
C GLY A 212 8.30 3.44 -20.03
N PRO A 213 8.03 4.75 -19.97
CA PRO A 213 7.44 5.37 -18.80
C PRO A 213 5.95 5.02 -18.71
N LEU A 214 5.52 4.67 -17.52
CA LEU A 214 4.12 4.55 -17.12
C LEU A 214 3.87 5.55 -15.99
N GLN A 215 2.87 6.40 -16.17
CA GLN A 215 2.42 7.32 -15.15
C GLN A 215 0.99 6.98 -14.79
N LEU A 216 0.71 6.82 -13.50
CA LEU A 216 -0.62 6.58 -12.97
C LEU A 216 -0.93 7.66 -11.93
N ASP A 217 -2.00 8.39 -12.18
CA ASP A 217 -2.57 9.38 -11.29
C ASP A 217 -3.99 8.95 -10.94
N VAL A 218 -4.22 8.60 -9.67
CA VAL A 218 -5.55 8.27 -9.15
C VAL A 218 -5.93 9.32 -8.11
N PRO A 219 -6.55 10.44 -8.55
CA PRO A 219 -7.09 11.42 -7.64
C PRO A 219 -8.37 10.87 -6.98
N TRP A 220 -8.69 11.38 -5.80
CA TRP A 220 -9.98 11.15 -5.17
C TRP A 220 -11.12 11.75 -6.02
N VAL A 221 -12.31 11.13 -5.98
CA VAL A 221 -13.54 11.63 -6.61
C VAL A 221 -14.55 12.02 -5.53
#